data_AF-A0A3D1TPT5-F1
#
_entry.id   AF-A0A3D1TPT5-F1
#
_cell.length_a   1.000
_cell.length_b   1.000
_cell.length_c   1.000
_cell.angle_alpha   90.00
_cell.angle_beta   90.00
_cell.angle_gamma   90.00
#
_symmetry.space_group_name_H-M   'P 1'
#
loop_
_entity.id
_entity.type
_entity.pdbx_description
1 polymer ?
#
loop_
_entity_poly.entity_id
_entity_poly.type
_entity_poly.pdbx_seq_one_letter_code
_entity_poly.pdbx_strand_id
1 'polypeptide(L)'
;MPNKGKLTVICGPMFSGKSRELIRLVHIAEIAGQHTKTFKPRIDDRYSHSDVFSHDGIRGTAHPVDTAREMLSMMAFAPRLPDVVAIDEAQFFDRGITDACLWLIDRGVTVVVAGLDRNFRGEPFGSMPELLAVADEVSKLKAVCMQCKDPRVTATLPQRLIDGRPATYDSAEVMVGGAEYYEARCADCHEIPGKPDFGSVVQGLFADQANGSGVPADASDMERQVTGPDSGGSA
;
A
#
# COMPACT_ATOMS: atom_id res chain seq x y z
N MET A 1 10.95 -30.37 0.16
CA MET A 1 9.77 -29.58 -0.25
C MET A 1 10.29 -28.42 -1.06
N PRO A 2 9.74 -28.08 -2.25
CA PRO A 2 10.13 -26.84 -2.89
C PRO A 2 9.80 -25.70 -1.94
N ASN A 3 10.76 -24.83 -1.67
CA ASN A 3 10.58 -23.71 -0.76
C ASN A 3 9.64 -22.71 -1.43
N LYS A 4 8.61 -22.23 -0.71
CA LYS A 4 7.76 -21.16 -1.25
C LYS A 4 8.61 -19.91 -1.51
N GLY A 5 8.22 -19.15 -2.52
CA GLY A 5 8.78 -17.83 -2.75
C GLY A 5 8.36 -16.86 -1.63
N LYS A 6 8.98 -15.68 -1.61
CA LYS A 6 8.69 -14.62 -0.65
C LYS A 6 8.04 -13.43 -1.36
N LEU A 7 7.08 -12.78 -0.71
CA LEU A 7 6.53 -11.49 -1.12
C LEU A 7 7.10 -10.36 -0.26
N THR A 8 7.86 -9.46 -0.87
CA THR A 8 8.34 -8.21 -0.25
C THR A 8 7.61 -7.02 -0.87
N VAL A 9 7.04 -6.14 -0.05
CA VAL A 9 6.38 -4.91 -0.48
C VAL A 9 7.15 -3.68 0.01
N ILE A 10 7.55 -2.82 -0.92
CA ILE A 10 8.21 -1.54 -0.69
C ILE A 10 7.18 -0.43 -0.94
N CYS A 11 6.84 0.34 0.08
CA CYS A 11 5.82 1.38 -0.03
C CYS A 11 6.27 2.73 0.55
N GLY A 12 5.46 3.77 0.33
CA GLY A 12 5.73 5.12 0.79
C GLY A 12 5.39 6.18 -0.27
N PRO A 13 5.50 7.47 0.08
CA PRO A 13 5.11 8.56 -0.80
C PRO A 13 6.01 8.66 -2.03
N MET A 14 5.66 9.52 -2.99
CA MET A 14 6.57 9.89 -4.07
C MET A 14 7.90 10.44 -3.48
N PHE A 15 9.01 10.25 -4.21
CA PHE A 15 10.35 10.69 -3.79
C PHE A 15 10.95 9.98 -2.55
N SER A 16 10.35 8.89 -2.06
CA SER A 16 10.92 8.09 -0.97
C SER A 16 11.97 7.06 -1.41
N GLY A 17 12.25 6.95 -2.72
CA GLY A 17 13.24 6.01 -3.26
C GLY A 17 12.75 4.58 -3.50
N LYS A 18 11.43 4.34 -3.61
CA LYS A 18 10.85 2.99 -3.83
C LYS A 18 11.44 2.27 -5.04
N SER A 19 11.40 2.88 -6.22
CA SER A 19 11.93 2.28 -7.44
C SER A 19 13.44 2.02 -7.33
N ARG A 20 14.19 2.90 -6.65
CA ARG A 20 15.62 2.68 -6.38
C ARG A 20 15.86 1.44 -5.52
N GLU A 21 15.06 1.24 -4.48
CA GLU A 21 15.15 0.07 -3.62
C GLU A 21 14.74 -1.22 -4.37
N LEU A 22 13.68 -1.16 -5.19
CA LEU A 22 13.27 -2.27 -6.05
C LEU A 22 14.38 -2.66 -7.03
N ILE A 23 14.99 -1.67 -7.72
CA ILE A 23 16.09 -1.93 -8.65
C ILE A 23 17.30 -2.49 -7.92
N ARG A 24 17.61 -2.02 -6.70
CA ARG A 24 18.71 -2.57 -5.88
C ARG A 24 18.48 -4.06 -5.59
N LEU A 25 17.26 -4.46 -5.22
CA LEU A 25 16.93 -5.86 -4.94
C LEU A 25 17.01 -6.73 -6.20
N VAL A 26 16.51 -6.24 -7.34
CA VAL A 26 16.64 -6.92 -8.65
C VAL A 26 18.11 -7.10 -9.01
N HIS A 27 18.93 -6.07 -8.85
CA HIS A 27 20.36 -6.14 -9.16
C HIS A 27 21.10 -7.15 -8.27
N ILE A 28 20.76 -7.25 -6.99
CA ILE A 28 21.34 -8.26 -6.09
C ILE A 28 20.96 -9.68 -6.53
N ALA A 29 19.72 -9.90 -6.95
CA ALA A 29 19.28 -11.18 -7.48
C ALA A 29 20.06 -11.57 -8.75
N GLU A 30 20.28 -10.63 -9.66
CA GLU A 30 21.06 -10.84 -10.89
C GLU A 30 22.54 -11.17 -10.58
N ILE A 31 23.16 -10.49 -9.62
CA ILE A 31 24.52 -10.82 -9.13
C ILE A 31 24.57 -12.26 -8.59
N ALA A 32 23.50 -12.71 -7.95
CA ALA A 32 23.36 -14.09 -7.46
C ALA A 32 23.04 -15.11 -8.58
N GLY A 33 22.99 -14.68 -9.85
CA GLY A 33 22.70 -15.54 -10.99
C GLY A 33 21.22 -15.89 -11.16
N GLN A 34 20.31 -15.20 -10.46
CA GLN A 34 18.88 -15.40 -10.58
C GLN A 34 18.32 -14.71 -11.82
N HIS A 35 17.39 -15.36 -12.51
CA HIS A 35 16.67 -14.77 -13.63
C HIS A 35 15.53 -13.89 -13.12
N THR A 36 15.59 -12.61 -13.48
CA THR A 36 14.67 -11.57 -13.02
C THR A 36 13.73 -11.14 -14.16
N LYS A 37 12.51 -10.72 -13.81
CA LYS A 37 11.63 -9.95 -14.70
C LYS A 37 11.00 -8.80 -13.95
N THR A 38 11.04 -7.61 -14.53
CA THR A 38 10.43 -6.41 -13.97
C THR A 38 9.22 -5.99 -14.81
N PHE A 39 8.13 -5.61 -14.16
CA PHE A 39 6.89 -5.17 -14.78
C PHE A 39 6.48 -3.80 -14.26
N LYS A 40 5.77 -3.06 -15.12
CA LYS A 40 5.18 -1.77 -14.78
C LYS A 40 3.81 -1.62 -15.43
N PRO A 41 2.90 -0.83 -14.84
CA PRO A 41 1.63 -0.56 -15.47
C PRO A 41 1.86 0.37 -16.67
N ARG A 42 1.20 0.13 -17.80
CA ARG A 42 1.37 0.93 -19.02
C ARG A 42 0.94 2.39 -18.85
N ILE A 43 -0.05 2.64 -18.00
CA ILE A 43 -0.53 3.99 -17.63
C ILE A 43 0.57 4.84 -16.98
N ASP A 44 1.64 4.23 -16.47
CA ASP A 44 2.81 4.95 -15.99
C ASP A 44 3.75 5.29 -17.17
N ASP A 45 3.38 6.32 -17.93
CA ASP A 45 4.16 6.85 -19.06
C ASP A 45 5.09 8.02 -18.67
N ARG A 46 5.17 8.35 -17.37
CA ARG A 46 6.02 9.42 -16.79
C ARG A 46 7.49 9.30 -17.21
N TYR A 47 7.90 8.10 -17.61
CA TYR A 47 9.18 7.80 -18.23
C TYR A 47 8.90 6.95 -19.49
N SER A 48 9.31 7.47 -20.65
CA SER A 48 9.03 7.07 -22.04
C SER A 48 8.62 5.62 -22.35
N HIS A 49 7.80 5.48 -23.40
CA HIS A 49 7.51 4.23 -24.11
C HIS A 49 8.81 3.46 -24.41
N SER A 50 8.92 2.26 -23.84
CA SER A 50 10.06 1.33 -23.93
C SER A 50 11.38 1.83 -23.34
N ASP A 51 11.92 0.96 -22.48
CA ASP A 51 13.30 0.90 -22.00
C ASP A 51 13.70 1.98 -20.98
N VAL A 52 14.05 1.48 -19.79
CA VAL A 52 14.76 2.20 -18.74
C VAL A 52 13.87 3.04 -17.83
N PHE A 53 13.46 2.45 -16.70
CA PHE A 53 13.24 3.27 -15.51
C PHE A 53 14.58 3.90 -15.12
N SER A 54 14.64 5.23 -15.13
CA SER A 54 15.79 6.01 -14.67
C SER A 54 15.34 6.90 -13.51
N HIS A 55 15.43 6.40 -12.30
CA HIS A 55 15.50 7.26 -11.12
C HIS A 55 16.99 7.36 -10.73
N ASP A 56 17.51 8.59 -10.67
CA ASP A 56 18.90 8.88 -10.26
C ASP A 56 20.02 8.16 -11.05
N GLY A 57 19.81 7.89 -12.35
CA GLY A 57 20.85 7.34 -13.24
C GLY A 57 21.04 5.82 -13.18
N ILE A 58 20.26 5.10 -12.38
CA ILE A 58 20.23 3.62 -12.39
C ILE A 58 19.26 3.17 -13.47
N ARG A 59 19.71 2.32 -14.40
CA ARG A 59 18.92 1.83 -15.53
C ARG A 59 18.46 0.39 -15.29
N GLY A 60 17.16 0.12 -15.42
CA GLY A 60 16.60 -1.24 -15.43
C GLY A 60 15.59 -1.42 -16.56
N THR A 61 15.52 -2.62 -17.15
CA THR A 61 14.48 -2.97 -18.13
C THR A 61 13.20 -3.36 -17.41
N ALA A 62 12.06 -2.83 -17.85
CA ALA A 62 10.75 -3.21 -17.34
C ALA A 62 9.76 -3.40 -18.48
N HIS A 63 8.89 -4.39 -18.33
CA HIS A 63 7.87 -4.74 -19.30
C HIS A 63 6.57 -4.00 -18.97
N PRO A 64 6.11 -3.05 -19.82
CA PRO A 64 4.85 -2.37 -19.60
C PRO A 64 3.68 -3.30 -19.93
N VAL A 65 2.72 -3.39 -19.01
CA VAL A 65 1.51 -4.23 -19.08
C VAL A 65 0.30 -3.45 -18.59
N ASP A 66 -0.88 -3.74 -19.12
CA ASP A 66 -2.14 -3.09 -18.74
C ASP A 66 -2.81 -3.79 -17.55
N THR A 67 -2.58 -5.10 -17.38
CA THR A 67 -3.27 -5.91 -16.36
C THR A 67 -2.36 -6.97 -15.73
N ALA A 68 -2.75 -7.46 -14.55
CA ALA A 68 -2.08 -8.59 -13.90
C ALA A 68 -2.16 -9.87 -14.78
N ARG A 69 -3.26 -10.01 -15.54
CA ARG A 69 -3.43 -11.12 -16.49
C ARG A 69 -2.41 -11.08 -17.63
N GLU A 70 -2.16 -9.91 -18.21
CA GLU A 70 -1.16 -9.75 -19.27
C GLU A 70 0.24 -10.09 -18.75
N MET A 71 0.59 -9.61 -17.55
CA MET A 71 1.84 -9.96 -16.86
C MET A 71 2.02 -11.47 -16.74
N LEU A 72 1.03 -12.18 -16.20
CA LEU A 72 1.07 -13.64 -16.07
C LEU A 72 1.15 -14.33 -17.44
N SER A 73 0.43 -13.83 -18.44
CA SER A 73 0.44 -14.38 -19.80
C SER A 73 1.83 -14.29 -20.43
N MET A 74 2.52 -13.15 -20.29
CA MET A 74 3.90 -12.97 -20.76
C MET A 74 4.89 -13.95 -20.11
N MET A 75 4.63 -14.39 -18.88
CA MET A 75 5.46 -15.40 -18.21
C MET A 75 5.07 -16.83 -18.60
N ALA A 76 3.79 -17.08 -18.89
CA ALA A 76 3.32 -18.41 -19.32
C ALA A 76 3.92 -18.86 -20.67
N PHE A 77 4.25 -17.91 -21.56
CA PHE A 77 4.93 -18.21 -22.82
C PHE A 77 6.46 -18.35 -22.70
N ALA A 78 7.04 -18.12 -21.52
CA ALA A 78 8.46 -18.27 -21.30
C ALA A 78 8.83 -19.75 -21.03
N PRO A 79 10.05 -20.22 -21.38
CA PRO A 79 10.47 -21.61 -21.14
C PRO A 79 10.42 -22.05 -19.68
N ARG A 80 10.58 -21.09 -18.76
CA ARG A 80 10.46 -21.28 -17.31
C ARG A 80 10.00 -19.99 -16.65
N LEU A 81 9.44 -20.11 -15.45
CA LEU A 81 9.19 -18.95 -14.59
C LEU A 81 10.52 -18.30 -14.16
N PRO A 82 10.53 -16.96 -13.99
CA PRO A 82 11.66 -16.28 -13.38
C PRO A 82 11.83 -16.67 -11.91
N ASP A 83 13.04 -16.49 -11.41
CA ASP A 83 13.38 -16.73 -10.02
C ASP A 83 12.90 -15.53 -9.15
N VAL A 84 12.94 -14.32 -9.73
CA VAL A 84 12.43 -13.08 -9.12
C VAL A 84 11.54 -12.30 -10.08
N VAL A 85 10.38 -11.86 -9.60
CA VAL A 85 9.49 -10.92 -10.29
C VAL A 85 9.46 -9.61 -9.51
N ALA A 86 9.78 -8.51 -10.19
CA ALA A 86 9.66 -7.17 -9.63
C ALA A 86 8.48 -6.43 -10.29
N ILE A 87 7.66 -5.74 -9.50
CA ILE A 87 6.50 -4.99 -9.98
C ILE A 87 6.62 -3.57 -9.43
N ASP A 88 6.82 -2.59 -10.31
CA ASP A 88 6.83 -1.17 -9.92
C ASP A 88 5.46 -0.53 -10.14
N GLU A 89 5.18 0.54 -9.39
CA GLU A 89 3.94 1.32 -9.44
C GLU A 89 2.66 0.49 -9.30
N ALA A 90 2.69 -0.49 -8.39
CA ALA A 90 1.63 -1.48 -8.20
C ALA A 90 0.24 -0.92 -7.86
N GLN A 91 0.16 0.31 -7.34
CA GLN A 91 -1.12 0.97 -7.06
C GLN A 91 -1.98 1.20 -8.31
N PHE A 92 -1.38 1.21 -9.50
CA PHE A 92 -2.12 1.37 -10.76
C PHE A 92 -2.53 0.05 -11.41
N PHE A 93 -2.12 -1.09 -10.86
CA PHE A 93 -2.60 -2.38 -11.35
C PHE A 93 -4.03 -2.65 -10.87
N ASP A 94 -4.71 -3.53 -11.59
CA ASP A 94 -5.99 -4.09 -11.18
C ASP A 94 -5.89 -4.92 -9.89
N ARG A 95 -7.06 -5.29 -9.31
CA ARG A 95 -7.13 -6.10 -8.09
C ARG A 95 -6.53 -7.49 -8.21
N GLY A 96 -6.39 -8.01 -9.44
CA GLY A 96 -5.79 -9.30 -9.71
C GLY A 96 -4.28 -9.34 -9.48
N ILE A 97 -3.62 -8.19 -9.25
CA ILE A 97 -2.18 -8.17 -8.96
C ILE A 97 -1.84 -8.91 -7.67
N THR A 98 -2.70 -8.83 -6.65
CA THR A 98 -2.51 -9.54 -5.37
C THR A 98 -2.55 -11.04 -5.60
N ASP A 99 -3.58 -11.53 -6.31
CA ASP A 99 -3.73 -12.94 -6.65
C ASP A 99 -2.57 -13.45 -7.52
N ALA A 100 -2.09 -12.64 -8.47
CA ALA A 100 -0.94 -12.96 -9.29
C ALA A 100 0.34 -13.12 -8.44
N CYS A 101 0.56 -12.24 -7.46
CA CYS A 101 1.69 -12.35 -6.54
C CYS A 101 1.62 -13.63 -5.71
N LEU A 102 0.45 -13.94 -5.13
CA LEU A 102 0.22 -15.15 -4.34
C LEU A 102 0.43 -16.42 -5.18
N TRP A 103 -0.04 -16.43 -6.41
CA TRP A 103 0.13 -17.54 -7.34
C TRP A 103 1.61 -17.80 -7.69
N LEU A 104 2.41 -16.74 -7.80
CA LEU A 104 3.85 -16.79 -8.08
C LEU A 104 4.63 -17.32 -6.88
N ILE A 105 4.39 -16.82 -5.67
CA ILE A 105 5.09 -17.28 -4.46
C ILE A 105 4.81 -18.76 -4.17
N ASP A 106 3.59 -19.25 -4.44
CA ASP A 106 3.25 -20.68 -4.31
C ASP A 106 4.03 -21.58 -5.28
N ARG A 107 4.66 -20.99 -6.32
CA ARG A 107 5.51 -21.68 -7.30
C ARG A 107 7.00 -21.46 -7.08
N GLY A 108 7.38 -20.92 -5.93
CA GLY A 108 8.78 -20.69 -5.58
C GLY A 108 9.37 -19.40 -6.16
N VAL A 109 8.57 -18.55 -6.79
CA VAL A 109 9.03 -17.27 -7.35
C VAL A 109 9.07 -16.22 -6.24
N THR A 110 10.20 -15.53 -6.08
CA THR A 110 10.28 -14.38 -5.17
C THR A 110 9.67 -13.16 -5.85
N VAL A 111 8.76 -12.46 -5.17
CA VAL A 111 8.05 -11.30 -5.71
C VAL A 111 8.40 -10.06 -4.89
N VAL A 112 8.83 -9.01 -5.58
CA VAL A 112 9.12 -7.70 -4.99
C VAL A 112 8.19 -6.67 -5.61
N VAL A 113 7.38 -6.01 -4.78
CA VAL A 113 6.39 -5.03 -5.24
C VAL A 113 6.75 -3.66 -4.71
N ALA A 114 6.73 -2.64 -5.56
CA ALA A 114 6.85 -1.24 -5.17
C ALA A 114 5.59 -0.45 -5.53
N GLY A 115 5.13 0.42 -4.65
CA GLY A 115 3.97 1.26 -4.93
C GLY A 115 3.65 2.31 -3.86
N LEU A 116 2.78 3.25 -4.21
CA LEU A 116 2.25 4.24 -3.28
C LEU A 116 1.24 3.58 -2.35
N ASP A 117 1.47 3.61 -1.03
CA ASP A 117 0.50 3.07 -0.07
C ASP A 117 -0.75 3.93 0.07
N ARG A 118 -0.65 5.21 -0.31
CA ARG A 118 -1.73 6.20 -0.22
C ARG A 118 -1.86 7.06 -1.47
N ASN A 119 -3.09 7.44 -1.82
CA ASN A 119 -3.40 8.43 -2.84
C ASN A 119 -3.17 9.86 -2.29
N PHE A 120 -3.38 10.88 -3.14
CA PHE A 120 -3.16 12.29 -2.74
C PHE A 120 -4.05 12.75 -1.57
N ARG A 121 -5.19 12.10 -1.32
CA ARG A 121 -6.09 12.38 -0.18
C ARG A 121 -5.56 11.79 1.14
N GLY A 122 -4.52 10.97 1.07
CA GLY A 122 -3.98 10.20 2.19
C GLY A 122 -4.76 8.91 2.46
N GLU A 123 -5.60 8.47 1.52
CA GLU A 123 -6.39 7.24 1.61
C GLU A 123 -5.65 6.07 0.96
N PRO A 124 -5.97 4.82 1.32
CA PRO A 124 -5.36 3.64 0.70
C PRO A 124 -5.47 3.65 -0.84
N PHE A 125 -4.40 3.29 -1.55
CA PHE A 125 -4.35 3.39 -3.03
C PHE A 125 -4.36 2.02 -3.71
N GLY A 126 -5.38 1.78 -4.54
CA GLY A 126 -5.44 0.61 -5.42
C GLY A 126 -5.39 -0.68 -4.62
N SER A 127 -4.61 -1.65 -5.13
CA SER A 127 -4.44 -2.98 -4.50
C SER A 127 -3.34 -3.02 -3.43
N MET A 128 -2.72 -1.88 -3.11
CA MET A 128 -1.63 -1.82 -2.13
C MET A 128 -2.04 -2.27 -0.72
N PRO A 129 -3.26 -1.99 -0.21
CA PRO A 129 -3.66 -2.45 1.11
C PRO A 129 -3.67 -3.97 1.23
N GLU A 130 -4.19 -4.66 0.23
CA GLU A 130 -4.23 -6.11 0.16
C GLU A 130 -2.82 -6.68 0.05
N LEU A 131 -1.97 -6.12 -0.82
CA LEU A 131 -0.58 -6.51 -0.97
C LEU A 131 0.20 -6.37 0.35
N LEU A 132 0.03 -5.25 1.06
CA LEU A 132 0.65 -5.00 2.35
C LEU A 132 0.19 -6.00 3.43
N ALA A 133 -1.07 -6.43 3.38
CA ALA A 133 -1.63 -7.38 4.35
C ALA A 133 -1.10 -8.80 4.17
N VAL A 134 -0.78 -9.21 2.94
CA VAL A 134 -0.34 -10.59 2.62
C VAL A 134 1.18 -10.72 2.45
N ALA A 135 1.95 -9.63 2.55
CA ALA A 135 3.39 -9.65 2.38
C ALA A 135 4.14 -10.33 3.53
N ASP A 136 5.19 -11.06 3.20
CA ASP A 136 6.14 -11.61 4.19
C ASP A 136 7.05 -10.51 4.77
N GLU A 137 7.30 -9.45 3.99
CA GLU A 137 8.11 -8.31 4.41
C GLU A 137 7.55 -7.01 3.85
N VAL A 138 7.48 -5.98 4.69
CA VAL A 138 7.04 -4.64 4.32
C VAL A 138 8.11 -3.62 4.68
N SER A 139 8.58 -2.86 3.68
CA SER A 139 9.47 -1.73 3.84
C SER A 139 8.74 -0.42 3.52
N LYS A 140 8.35 0.32 4.56
CA LYS A 140 7.69 1.61 4.41
C LYS A 140 8.71 2.75 4.42
N LEU A 141 9.11 3.16 3.23
CA LEU A 141 10.04 4.24 2.99
C LEU A 141 9.39 5.61 3.29
N LYS A 142 10.24 6.57 3.62
CA LYS A 142 9.84 7.93 4.00
C LYS A 142 10.60 8.93 3.13
N ALA A 143 10.00 10.10 2.92
CA ALA A 143 10.63 11.18 2.17
C ALA A 143 10.89 12.39 3.09
N VAL A 144 11.54 13.42 2.54
CA VAL A 144 11.64 14.74 3.17
C VAL A 144 10.35 15.51 2.90
N CYS A 145 9.84 16.22 3.90
CA CYS A 145 8.69 17.11 3.71
C CYS A 145 9.13 18.35 2.91
N MET A 146 8.54 18.56 1.74
CA MET A 146 8.89 19.67 0.86
C MET A 146 8.40 21.03 1.37
N GLN A 147 7.40 21.02 2.25
CA GLN A 147 6.86 22.22 2.88
C GLN A 147 7.71 22.70 4.07
N CYS A 148 7.84 21.89 5.12
CA CYS A 148 8.57 22.32 6.33
C CYS A 148 10.08 22.10 6.26
N LYS A 149 10.54 21.12 5.47
CA LYS A 149 11.96 20.74 5.33
C LYS A 149 12.67 20.43 6.66
N ASP A 150 11.93 20.17 7.73
CA ASP A 150 12.48 19.84 9.04
C ASP A 150 13.06 18.42 9.01
N PRO A 151 14.38 18.23 9.25
CA PRO A 151 15.02 16.91 9.20
C PRO A 151 14.55 15.95 10.31
N ARG A 152 13.83 16.46 11.32
CA ARG A 152 13.25 15.65 12.41
C ARG A 152 11.89 15.06 12.03
N VAL A 153 11.28 15.57 10.96
CA VAL A 153 9.95 15.16 10.49
C VAL A 153 10.07 14.40 9.18
N THR A 154 9.27 13.35 9.04
CA THR A 154 9.28 12.52 7.83
C THR A 154 7.98 12.71 7.05
N ALA A 155 8.11 12.81 5.72
CA ALA A 155 6.96 12.84 4.83
C ALA A 155 6.49 11.42 4.55
N THR A 156 5.17 11.24 4.65
CA THR A 156 4.48 9.96 4.42
C THR A 156 3.24 10.13 3.56
N LEU A 157 2.89 11.36 3.20
CA LEU A 157 1.69 11.70 2.44
C LEU A 157 2.07 12.37 1.13
N PRO A 158 1.55 11.90 -0.01
CA PRO A 158 1.66 12.65 -1.26
C PRO A 158 0.70 13.85 -1.21
N GLN A 159 1.24 15.04 -1.43
CA GLN A 159 0.46 16.25 -1.69
C GLN A 159 0.35 16.43 -3.20
N ARG A 160 -0.87 16.63 -3.69
CA ARG A 160 -1.10 17.11 -5.06
C ARG A 160 -1.33 18.60 -5.07
N LEU A 161 -0.70 19.29 -6.02
CA LEU A 161 -0.84 20.71 -6.29
C LEU A 161 -1.34 20.91 -7.72
N ILE A 162 -2.35 21.75 -7.90
CA ILE A 162 -2.85 22.22 -9.20
C ILE A 162 -2.67 23.73 -9.19
N ASP A 163 -1.89 24.25 -10.14
CA ASP A 163 -1.49 25.66 -10.20
C ASP A 163 -0.92 26.19 -8.87
N GLY A 164 -0.10 25.36 -8.21
CA GLY A 164 0.54 25.67 -6.93
C GLY A 164 -0.37 25.62 -5.70
N ARG A 165 -1.63 25.18 -5.84
CA ARG A 165 -2.58 25.09 -4.73
C ARG A 165 -2.95 23.63 -4.41
N PRO A 166 -3.19 23.27 -3.14
CA PRO A 166 -3.68 21.94 -2.77
C PRO A 166 -4.91 21.52 -3.57
N ALA A 167 -4.86 20.34 -4.19
CA ALA A 167 -6.01 19.75 -4.87
C ALA A 167 -7.13 19.45 -3.88
N THR A 168 -8.38 19.70 -4.29
CA THR A 168 -9.57 19.43 -3.49
C THR A 168 -9.83 17.93 -3.34
N TYR A 169 -10.57 17.55 -2.30
CA TYR A 169 -10.91 16.16 -2.01
C TYR A 169 -11.65 15.46 -3.17
N ASP A 170 -12.57 16.16 -3.83
CA ASP A 170 -13.38 15.67 -4.96
C ASP A 170 -12.64 15.59 -6.29
N SER A 171 -11.39 16.07 -6.36
CA SER A 171 -10.56 15.96 -7.55
C SER A 171 -10.31 14.47 -7.91
N ALA A 172 -10.25 14.17 -9.20
CA ALA A 172 -10.01 12.80 -9.72
C ALA A 172 -8.82 12.13 -9.02
N GLU A 173 -8.95 10.85 -8.65
CA GLU A 173 -7.91 10.15 -7.89
C GLU A 173 -6.60 10.02 -8.70
N VAL A 174 -6.74 9.57 -9.95
CA VAL A 174 -5.61 9.32 -10.83
C VAL A 174 -5.36 10.56 -11.68
N MET A 175 -4.17 11.11 -11.52
CA MET A 175 -3.58 12.10 -12.43
C MET A 175 -2.11 11.72 -12.59
N VAL A 176 -1.77 11.25 -13.78
CA VAL A 176 -0.40 10.85 -14.10
C VAL A 176 0.47 12.10 -14.21
N GLY A 177 1.56 12.13 -13.47
CA GLY A 177 2.52 13.21 -13.47
C GLY A 177 3.56 13.06 -12.37
N GLY A 178 4.64 13.84 -12.47
CA GLY A 178 5.79 13.83 -11.59
C GLY A 178 5.80 14.99 -10.59
N ALA A 179 6.98 15.58 -10.41
CA ALA A 179 7.24 16.68 -9.49
C ALA A 179 6.49 17.98 -9.85
N GLU A 180 5.94 18.08 -11.05
CA GLU A 180 5.13 19.20 -11.50
C GLU A 180 3.76 19.28 -10.79
N TYR A 181 3.23 18.14 -10.33
CA TYR A 181 1.94 18.08 -9.63
C TYR A 181 2.03 17.52 -8.22
N TYR A 182 3.12 16.83 -7.87
CA TYR A 182 3.21 16.10 -6.62
C TYR A 182 4.47 16.42 -5.82
N GLU A 183 4.31 16.50 -4.51
CA GLU A 183 5.40 16.58 -3.55
C GLU A 183 5.09 15.73 -2.31
N ALA A 184 6.12 15.34 -1.56
CA ALA A 184 5.93 14.62 -0.31
C ALA A 184 5.78 15.60 0.87
N ARG A 185 4.76 15.40 1.70
CA ARG A 185 4.51 16.19 2.92
C ARG A 185 4.37 15.31 4.16
N CYS A 186 4.67 15.90 5.32
CA CYS A 186 4.34 15.34 6.62
C CYS A 186 2.84 15.51 6.91
N ALA A 187 2.35 14.87 7.98
CA ALA A 187 0.95 14.98 8.38
C ALA A 187 0.50 16.43 8.63
N ASP A 188 1.33 17.22 9.30
CA ASP A 188 0.99 18.61 9.67
C ASP A 188 0.94 19.57 8.47
N CYS A 189 1.65 19.24 7.39
CA CYS A 189 1.72 20.07 6.19
C CYS A 189 0.80 19.57 5.07
N HIS A 190 0.21 18.38 5.21
CA HIS A 190 -0.67 17.80 4.19
C HIS A 190 -2.03 18.48 4.24
N GLU A 191 -2.43 19.04 3.11
CA GLU A 191 -3.64 19.86 3.00
C GLU A 191 -4.54 19.29 1.91
N ILE A 192 -5.79 19.02 2.26
CA ILE A 192 -6.81 18.55 1.32
C ILE A 192 -8.09 19.35 1.57
N PRO A 193 -8.30 20.46 0.84
CA PRO A 193 -9.52 21.25 0.93
C PRO A 193 -10.76 20.38 0.67
N GLY A 194 -11.77 20.52 1.52
CA GLY A 194 -13.01 19.74 1.43
C GLY A 194 -12.90 18.30 1.94
N LYS A 195 -11.79 17.90 2.58
CA LYS A 195 -11.69 16.59 3.24
C LYS A 195 -12.73 16.51 4.39
N PRO A 196 -13.52 15.43 4.47
CA PRO A 196 -14.47 15.26 5.57
C PRO A 196 -13.80 15.33 6.94
N ASP A 197 -14.43 16.02 7.88
CA ASP A 197 -13.99 16.02 9.26
C ASP A 197 -14.33 14.68 9.91
N PHE A 198 -13.32 13.89 10.24
CA PHE A 198 -13.49 12.61 10.93
C PHE A 198 -14.17 12.77 12.30
N GLY A 199 -14.09 13.95 12.94
CA GLY A 199 -14.84 14.25 14.16
C GLY A 199 -16.35 14.11 13.95
N SER A 200 -16.87 14.59 12.82
CA SER A 200 -18.29 14.46 12.47
C SER A 200 -18.70 13.01 12.18
N VAL A 201 -17.83 12.23 11.52
CA VAL A 201 -18.06 10.80 11.23
C VAL A 201 -18.11 9.99 12.53
N VAL A 202 -17.15 10.23 13.43
CA VAL A 202 -17.07 9.55 14.73
C VAL A 202 -18.26 9.93 15.62
N GLN A 203 -18.70 11.18 15.61
CA GLN A 203 -19.94 11.58 16.29
C GLN A 203 -21.18 10.85 15.75
N GLY A 204 -21.26 10.64 14.42
CA GLY A 204 -22.31 9.82 13.81
C GLY A 204 -22.32 8.38 14.31
N LEU A 205 -21.15 7.75 14.48
CA LEU A 205 -21.03 6.41 15.05
C LEU A 205 -21.58 6.32 16.50
N PHE A 206 -21.45 7.39 17.28
CA PHE A 206 -22.03 7.46 18.62
C PHE A 206 -23.54 7.78 18.60
N ALA A 207 -24.00 8.56 17.62
CA ALA A 207 -25.42 8.91 17.47
C ALA A 207 -26.29 7.72 17.04
N ASP A 208 -25.76 6.82 16.21
CA ASP A 208 -26.47 5.60 15.79
C ASP A 208 -26.68 4.60 16.94
N GLN A 209 -25.87 4.66 18.01
CA GLN A 209 -26.10 3.87 19.22
C GLN A 209 -27.19 4.44 20.14
N ALA A 210 -27.49 5.74 20.05
CA ALA A 210 -28.54 6.37 20.85
C ALA A 210 -29.96 6.08 20.33
N ASN A 211 -30.10 5.70 19.05
CA ASN A 211 -31.39 5.42 18.41
C ASN A 211 -31.68 3.93 18.22
N GLY A 212 -30.84 3.03 18.74
CA GLY A 212 -30.89 1.60 18.46
C GLY A 212 -30.63 0.70 19.66
N SER A 213 -31.50 0.73 20.67
CA SER A 213 -31.98 -0.46 21.41
C SER A 213 -32.80 -0.02 22.62
N GLY A 214 -34.06 -0.45 22.66
CA GLY A 214 -34.81 -0.49 23.91
C GLY A 214 -34.12 -1.45 24.86
N VAL A 215 -33.41 -0.90 25.84
CA VAL A 215 -33.08 -1.60 27.08
C VAL A 215 -34.35 -1.54 27.93
N PRO A 216 -34.91 -2.67 28.42
CA PRO A 216 -35.98 -2.60 29.39
C PRO A 216 -35.46 -1.93 30.65
N ALA A 217 -36.17 -0.89 31.10
CA ALA A 217 -35.95 -0.33 32.41
C ALA A 217 -36.35 -1.37 33.46
N ASP A 218 -35.39 -2.08 34.05
CA ASP A 218 -35.43 -2.36 35.48
C ASP A 218 -34.05 -2.80 36.01
N ALA A 219 -33.42 -1.93 36.79
CA ALA A 219 -32.22 -2.23 37.55
C ALA A 219 -32.58 -2.39 39.03
N SER A 220 -33.57 -3.25 39.33
CA SER A 220 -34.03 -3.46 40.70
C SER A 220 -34.38 -4.90 41.07
N ASP A 221 -33.73 -5.91 40.46
CA ASP A 221 -33.96 -7.32 40.88
C ASP A 221 -32.70 -8.22 40.80
N MET A 222 -31.53 -7.70 41.19
CA MET A 222 -30.29 -8.50 41.34
C MET A 222 -29.70 -8.52 42.75
N GLU A 223 -30.52 -8.27 43.78
CA GLU A 223 -30.13 -8.50 45.18
C GLU A 223 -31.21 -9.30 45.92
N ARG A 224 -31.27 -10.62 45.68
CA ARG A 224 -31.75 -11.65 46.62
C ARG A 224 -31.70 -13.02 45.96
N GLN A 225 -30.54 -13.67 45.98
CA GLN A 225 -30.39 -15.12 46.16
C GLN A 225 -28.89 -15.50 46.15
N VAL A 226 -28.16 -15.02 47.16
CA VAL A 226 -26.90 -15.63 47.59
C VAL A 226 -27.02 -15.88 49.09
N THR A 227 -27.87 -16.83 49.47
CA THR A 227 -27.77 -17.53 50.76
C THR A 227 -28.33 -18.95 50.58
N GLY A 228 -27.44 -19.91 50.37
CA GLY A 228 -27.68 -21.35 50.43
C GLY A 228 -26.41 -22.00 51.00
N PRO A 229 -26.53 -23.00 51.90
CA PRO A 229 -25.76 -23.04 53.13
C PRO A 229 -24.35 -23.64 52.99
N ASP A 230 -23.45 -23.15 53.84
CA ASP A 230 -22.12 -23.68 54.13
C ASP A 230 -22.16 -25.18 54.45
N SER A 231 -21.51 -25.98 53.62
CA SER A 231 -21.08 -27.33 53.97
C SER A 231 -19.75 -27.26 54.72
N GLY A 232 -19.82 -27.20 56.05
CA GLY A 232 -18.68 -27.38 56.95
C GLY A 232 -18.22 -28.84 56.99
N GLY A 233 -16.91 -29.05 56.84
CA GLY A 233 -16.26 -30.36 56.92
C GLY A 233 -15.85 -30.76 58.34
N SER A 234 -15.98 -32.06 58.61
CA SER A 234 -15.17 -32.94 59.48
C SER A 234 -14.90 -32.56 60.95
N ALA A 235 -15.51 -33.36 61.84
CA ALA A 235 -14.81 -34.17 62.84
C ALA A 235 -15.57 -35.49 63.02
#